data_AF-A0A5N7RQ50-F1
#
_entry.id   AF-A0A5N7RQ50-F1
#
_cell.length_a   1.000
_cell.length_b   1.000
_cell.length_c   1.000
_cell.angle_alpha   90.00
_cell.angle_beta   90.00
_cell.angle_gamma   90.00
#
_symmetry.space_group_name_H-M   'P 1'
#
loop_
_entity.id
_entity.type
_entity.pdbx_description
1 polymer ?
#
loop_
_entity_poly.entity_id
_entity_poly.type
_entity_poly.pdbx_seq_one_letter_code
_entity_poly.pdbx_strand_id
1 'polypeptide(L)'
;MDQKVIPIVAAAPTRERKRQQPKGRRVDPAALAEVRALLGDAPRRRDLLIEHLHRINDRYGQLGTRHLAALAQELRMAQAEVYEVASFYHHFDVVRDDGQAESGTAPLTVRVCGSLSCELAGAGPLLERLQRLLGAGVRVVPAPCLGRCEQAPVAMVGQRPISCATPEAVRTAVEGGDTRDLPGAYIDYAGYVAQGGYRVLRECASGQRDVESVLRAMEDSGLRGLGGAGFPAGRKWRAVRAEPAPRLMAVNVDEGEPGTFKDRYYLERDPHRHLEGLLIAAWAVEAQAIYLYLRDEYHGCRAILQAELDRLRDDPPVPGLPRIELRRGAGAYICGEESAMIESIEGKRGMPRLRPPYVAQVGLFGRPTLEHNFETLHWVRDILERGGAWFASQGRHGRKGLRSFSVSGRVRQPGVHLAPAGITIQELIDEYCGGMQDGHDFYAYLPGGASGGILPASMNDIPLDFDTLQPYGCFIGSAAVMVLSHRDTAVGAARNMMGFFKDESCGQCTPCRVGTAKALELIRQPEWDIPLLEELSAVMRDASICGLGQAAPNPVDCVIKYFPQELSPGSSGRATDN
;
A
#
# COMPACT_ATOMS: atom_id res chain seq x y z
N MET A 1 -67.38 -35.07 14.35
CA MET A 1 -67.98 -33.83 13.83
C MET A 1 -67.04 -33.25 12.79
N ASP A 2 -67.39 -33.57 11.54
CA ASP A 2 -66.94 -33.06 10.24
C ASP A 2 -65.86 -31.98 10.20
N GLN A 3 -64.60 -32.39 10.07
CA GLN A 3 -63.60 -31.58 9.39
C GLN A 3 -63.76 -31.80 7.88
N LYS A 4 -64.16 -30.73 7.17
CA LYS A 4 -64.15 -30.67 5.69
C LYS A 4 -62.75 -30.99 5.19
N VAL A 5 -62.57 -32.18 4.63
CA VAL A 5 -61.41 -32.52 3.80
C VAL A 5 -61.54 -31.72 2.50
N ILE A 6 -60.68 -30.72 2.32
CA ILE A 6 -60.57 -30.01 1.05
C ILE A 6 -59.80 -30.92 0.10
N PRO A 7 -60.38 -31.41 -1.01
CA PRO A 7 -59.65 -32.23 -1.96
C PRO A 7 -58.57 -31.38 -2.64
N ILE A 8 -57.31 -31.78 -2.51
CA ILE A 8 -56.21 -31.23 -3.30
C ILE A 8 -56.45 -31.70 -4.74
N VAL A 9 -57.04 -30.85 -5.56
CA VAL A 9 -57.12 -31.05 -7.00
C VAL A 9 -55.67 -31.01 -7.52
N ALA A 10 -55.21 -32.10 -8.12
CA ALA A 10 -53.92 -32.13 -8.80
C ALA A 10 -53.93 -31.06 -9.90
N ALA A 11 -53.23 -29.94 -9.66
CA ALA A 11 -53.05 -28.93 -10.67
C ALA A 11 -52.38 -29.57 -11.88
N ALA A 12 -52.97 -29.37 -13.06
CA ALA A 12 -52.39 -29.79 -14.33
C ALA A 12 -50.90 -29.40 -14.41
N PRO A 13 -50.04 -30.19 -15.06
CA PRO A 13 -48.61 -29.92 -15.15
C PRO A 13 -48.44 -28.48 -15.63
N THR A 14 -47.97 -27.63 -14.71
CA THR A 14 -47.65 -26.25 -15.03
C THR A 14 -46.60 -26.35 -16.12
N ARG A 15 -46.88 -25.76 -17.29
CA ARG A 15 -45.88 -25.60 -18.36
C ARG A 15 -44.56 -25.26 -17.69
N GLU A 16 -43.59 -26.16 -17.77
CA GLU A 16 -42.22 -25.83 -17.42
C GLU A 16 -41.94 -24.51 -18.11
N ARG A 17 -41.79 -23.44 -17.32
CA ARG A 17 -41.26 -22.19 -17.85
C ARG A 17 -39.89 -22.59 -18.40
N LYS A 18 -39.80 -22.78 -19.72
CA LYS A 18 -38.52 -22.80 -20.46
C LYS A 18 -37.64 -21.81 -19.76
N ARG A 19 -36.50 -22.25 -19.21
CA ARG A 19 -35.50 -21.38 -18.56
C ARG A 19 -35.42 -20.11 -19.39
N GLN A 20 -36.08 -19.06 -18.92
CA GLN A 20 -35.97 -17.75 -19.55
C GLN A 20 -34.50 -17.41 -19.42
N GLN A 21 -33.95 -16.88 -20.50
CA GLN A 21 -32.54 -16.55 -20.70
C GLN A 21 -31.85 -16.11 -19.40
N PRO A 22 -30.57 -16.47 -19.19
CA PRO A 22 -29.87 -16.18 -17.95
C PRO A 22 -30.12 -14.73 -17.51
N LYS A 23 -30.61 -14.54 -16.28
CA LYS A 23 -30.80 -13.22 -15.68
C LYS A 23 -29.41 -12.57 -15.57
N GLY A 24 -29.14 -11.59 -16.44
CA GLY A 24 -27.85 -10.91 -16.54
C GLY A 24 -27.75 -10.08 -17.81
N ARG A 25 -26.77 -9.18 -17.88
CA ARG A 25 -26.54 -8.38 -19.10
C ARG A 25 -26.13 -9.34 -20.22
N ARG A 26 -26.81 -9.28 -21.38
CA ARG A 26 -26.34 -10.05 -22.55
C ARG A 26 -24.97 -9.51 -22.95
N VAL A 27 -24.03 -10.42 -23.15
CA VAL A 27 -22.67 -10.07 -23.58
C VAL A 27 -22.73 -9.64 -25.04
N ASP A 28 -22.23 -8.44 -25.32
CA ASP A 28 -22.04 -7.92 -26.66
C ASP A 28 -20.93 -8.72 -27.38
N PRO A 29 -21.22 -9.37 -28.53
CA PRO A 29 -20.21 -10.10 -29.29
C PRO A 29 -19.02 -9.23 -29.72
N ALA A 30 -19.22 -7.94 -29.98
CA ALA A 30 -18.13 -7.03 -30.33
C ALA A 30 -17.21 -6.78 -29.14
N ALA A 31 -17.77 -6.42 -27.98
CA ALA A 31 -17.00 -6.29 -26.73
C ALA A 31 -16.24 -7.58 -26.35
N LEU A 32 -16.82 -8.75 -26.62
CA LEU A 32 -16.14 -10.03 -26.39
C LEU A 32 -14.94 -10.21 -27.33
N ALA A 33 -15.08 -9.88 -28.61
CA ALA A 33 -13.97 -9.94 -29.57
C ALA A 33 -12.86 -8.94 -29.18
N GLU A 34 -13.22 -7.72 -28.77
CA GLU A 34 -12.30 -6.70 -28.25
C GLU A 34 -11.51 -7.21 -27.03
N VAL A 35 -12.19 -7.78 -26.03
CA VAL A 35 -11.54 -8.34 -24.83
C VAL A 35 -10.62 -9.50 -25.21
N ARG A 36 -11.06 -10.42 -26.08
CA ARG A 36 -10.22 -11.54 -26.52
C ARG A 36 -8.95 -11.09 -27.24
N ALA A 37 -9.08 -10.11 -28.14
CA ALA A 37 -7.96 -9.53 -28.85
C ALA A 37 -6.97 -8.87 -27.87
N LEU A 38 -7.48 -8.17 -26.86
CA LEU A 38 -6.66 -7.51 -25.83
C LEU A 38 -5.96 -8.50 -24.89
N LEU A 39 -6.60 -9.61 -24.54
CA LEU A 39 -5.99 -10.63 -23.69
C LEU A 39 -4.94 -11.47 -24.45
N GLY A 40 -5.09 -11.64 -25.77
CA GLY A 40 -4.15 -12.39 -26.60
C GLY A 40 -3.97 -13.81 -26.07
N ASP A 41 -2.74 -14.23 -25.81
CA ASP A 41 -2.40 -15.56 -25.27
C ASP A 41 -2.31 -15.60 -23.74
N ALA A 42 -2.64 -14.51 -23.04
CA ALA A 42 -2.56 -14.47 -21.59
C ALA A 42 -3.46 -15.53 -20.94
N PRO A 43 -3.04 -16.19 -19.85
CA PRO A 43 -3.86 -17.23 -19.22
C PRO A 43 -5.22 -16.69 -18.74
N ARG A 44 -6.28 -17.46 -18.99
CA ARG A 44 -7.65 -17.16 -18.48
C ARG A 44 -7.81 -17.73 -17.06
N ARG A 45 -6.84 -17.46 -16.18
CA ARG A 45 -6.94 -17.82 -14.76
C ARG A 45 -7.74 -16.74 -14.04
N ARG A 46 -8.53 -17.18 -13.06
CA ARG A 46 -9.39 -16.30 -12.26
C ARG A 46 -8.60 -15.29 -11.43
N ASP A 47 -7.44 -15.69 -10.91
CA ASP A 47 -6.53 -14.84 -10.15
C ASP A 47 -5.89 -13.71 -10.98
N LEU A 48 -6.03 -13.75 -12.31
CA LEU A 48 -5.57 -12.68 -13.20
C LEU A 48 -6.67 -11.65 -13.50
N LEU A 49 -7.81 -11.69 -12.79
CA LEU A 49 -8.91 -10.74 -13.04
C LEU A 49 -8.42 -9.29 -13.01
N ILE A 50 -7.69 -8.88 -11.96
CA ILE A 50 -7.20 -7.50 -11.82
C ILE A 50 -6.22 -7.13 -12.95
N GLU A 51 -5.33 -8.03 -13.34
CA GLU A 51 -4.43 -7.82 -14.48
C GLU A 51 -5.20 -7.60 -15.79
N HIS A 52 -6.28 -8.35 -16.01
CA HIS A 52 -7.13 -8.19 -17.18
C HIS A 52 -7.96 -6.91 -17.14
N LEU A 53 -8.40 -6.49 -15.94
CA LEU A 53 -9.03 -5.18 -15.75
C LEU A 53 -8.06 -4.04 -16.07
N HIS A 54 -6.81 -4.13 -15.63
CA HIS A 54 -5.78 -3.15 -16.01
C HIS A 54 -5.58 -3.05 -17.52
N ARG A 55 -5.53 -4.18 -18.24
CA ARG A 55 -5.42 -4.14 -19.71
C ARG A 55 -6.55 -3.37 -20.35
N ILE A 56 -7.79 -3.61 -19.90
CA ILE A 56 -8.99 -2.90 -20.42
C ILE A 56 -8.91 -1.41 -20.07
N ASN A 57 -8.62 -1.09 -18.81
CA ASN A 57 -8.52 0.29 -18.33
C ASN A 57 -7.41 1.07 -19.06
N ASP A 58 -6.23 0.48 -19.22
CA ASP A 58 -5.10 1.11 -19.92
C ASP A 58 -5.42 1.32 -21.42
N ARG A 59 -6.17 0.40 -22.04
CA ARG A 59 -6.51 0.48 -23.48
C ARG A 59 -7.60 1.49 -23.79
N TYR A 60 -8.59 1.61 -22.91
CA TYR A 60 -9.82 2.39 -23.14
C TYR A 60 -9.95 3.61 -22.22
N GLY A 61 -9.07 3.78 -21.24
CA GLY A 61 -9.14 4.83 -20.22
C GLY A 61 -10.24 4.64 -19.18
N GLN A 62 -11.00 3.55 -19.26
CA GLN A 62 -12.14 3.25 -18.40
C GLN A 62 -12.53 1.77 -18.48
N LEU A 63 -13.36 1.34 -17.53
CA LEU A 63 -14.00 0.02 -17.52
C LEU A 63 -15.49 0.15 -17.83
N GLY A 64 -15.84 0.01 -19.12
CA GLY A 64 -17.23 0.02 -19.54
C GLY A 64 -17.97 -1.26 -19.13
N THR A 65 -19.26 -1.15 -18.75
CA THR A 65 -20.02 -2.34 -18.32
C THR A 65 -20.13 -3.44 -19.39
N ARG A 66 -20.09 -3.10 -20.69
CA ARG A 66 -20.00 -4.07 -21.78
C ARG A 66 -18.70 -4.89 -21.75
N HIS A 67 -17.56 -4.26 -21.44
CA HIS A 67 -16.26 -4.92 -21.35
C HIS A 67 -16.17 -5.79 -20.10
N LEU A 68 -16.72 -5.33 -18.96
CA LEU A 68 -16.80 -6.13 -17.75
C LEU A 68 -17.66 -7.39 -17.95
N ALA A 69 -18.80 -7.27 -18.64
CA ALA A 69 -19.64 -8.42 -18.97
C ALA A 69 -18.93 -9.41 -19.91
N ALA A 70 -18.20 -8.91 -20.91
CA ALA A 70 -17.38 -9.71 -21.81
C ALA A 70 -16.24 -10.43 -21.06
N LEU A 71 -15.52 -9.73 -20.17
CA LEU A 71 -14.46 -10.31 -19.35
C LEU A 71 -14.99 -11.39 -18.41
N ALA A 72 -16.14 -11.16 -17.78
CA ALA A 72 -16.80 -12.16 -16.93
C ALA A 72 -17.11 -13.44 -17.71
N GLN A 73 -17.59 -13.33 -18.94
CA GLN A 73 -17.82 -14.50 -19.79
C GLN A 73 -16.51 -15.21 -20.17
N GLU A 74 -15.47 -14.45 -20.54
CA GLU A 74 -14.17 -15.00 -20.94
C GLU A 74 -13.48 -15.74 -19.79
N LEU A 75 -13.58 -15.23 -18.56
CA LEU A 75 -13.04 -15.87 -17.35
C LEU A 75 -13.98 -16.88 -16.68
N ARG A 76 -15.20 -17.04 -17.22
CA ARG A 76 -16.26 -17.90 -16.65
C ARG A 76 -16.61 -17.52 -15.19
N MET A 77 -16.68 -16.22 -14.92
CA MET A 77 -17.02 -15.63 -13.63
C MET A 77 -18.41 -14.99 -13.66
N ALA A 78 -18.99 -14.74 -12.49
CA ALA A 78 -20.23 -13.98 -12.41
C ALA A 78 -19.96 -12.50 -12.76
N GLN A 79 -20.87 -11.87 -13.52
CA GLN A 79 -20.74 -10.44 -13.86
C GLN A 79 -20.70 -9.55 -12.61
N ALA A 80 -21.51 -9.87 -11.60
CA ALA A 80 -21.53 -9.15 -10.33
C ALA A 80 -20.18 -9.19 -9.63
N GLU A 81 -19.53 -10.35 -9.63
CA GLU A 81 -18.22 -10.52 -9.01
C GLU A 81 -17.12 -9.72 -9.71
N VAL A 82 -17.10 -9.74 -11.05
CA VAL A 82 -16.17 -8.90 -11.82
C VAL A 82 -16.42 -7.42 -11.56
N TYR A 83 -17.68 -7.00 -11.48
CA TYR A 83 -18.06 -5.62 -11.18
C TYR A 83 -17.65 -5.21 -9.77
N GLU A 84 -17.91 -6.04 -8.75
CA GLU A 84 -17.55 -5.77 -7.36
C GLU A 84 -16.04 -5.63 -7.16
N VAL A 85 -15.24 -6.43 -7.87
CA VAL A 85 -13.78 -6.29 -7.87
C VAL A 85 -13.38 -5.00 -8.57
N ALA A 86 -13.91 -4.72 -9.76
CA ALA A 86 -13.58 -3.51 -10.51
C ALA A 86 -13.94 -2.22 -9.74
N SER A 87 -15.08 -2.17 -9.05
CA SER A 87 -15.54 -1.00 -8.30
C SER A 87 -14.86 -0.81 -6.95
N PHE A 88 -14.08 -1.78 -6.48
CA PHE A 88 -13.39 -1.70 -5.18
C PHE A 88 -12.10 -0.87 -5.24
N TYR A 89 -11.42 -0.84 -6.39
CA TYR A 89 -10.10 -0.27 -6.53
C TYR A 89 -10.16 1.13 -7.15
N HIS A 90 -9.48 2.12 -6.54
CA HIS A 90 -9.59 3.54 -6.93
C HIS A 90 -9.06 3.87 -8.32
N HIS A 91 -8.13 3.07 -8.85
CA HIS A 91 -7.57 3.32 -10.18
C HIS A 91 -8.51 2.94 -11.32
N PHE A 92 -9.54 2.15 -11.05
CA PHE A 92 -10.48 1.69 -12.05
C PHE A 92 -11.66 2.65 -12.19
N ASP A 93 -11.73 3.32 -13.34
CA ASP A 93 -12.85 4.20 -13.69
C ASP A 93 -14.00 3.35 -14.28
N VAL A 94 -14.91 2.86 -13.43
CA VAL A 94 -16.05 2.04 -13.87
C VAL A 94 -17.18 2.93 -14.41
N VAL A 95 -17.51 2.79 -15.70
CA VAL A 95 -18.52 3.60 -16.39
C VAL A 95 -19.74 2.77 -16.77
N ARG A 96 -20.94 3.25 -16.39
CA ARG A 96 -22.23 2.64 -16.74
C ARG A 96 -22.67 3.08 -18.13
N ASP A 97 -23.34 2.18 -18.86
CA ASP A 97 -23.78 2.40 -20.26
C ASP A 97 -24.89 3.47 -20.40
N ASP A 98 -25.35 4.11 -19.31
CA ASP A 98 -26.27 5.25 -19.34
C ASP A 98 -25.56 6.58 -19.67
N GLY A 99 -24.24 6.54 -19.93
CA GLY A 99 -23.45 7.72 -20.27
C GLY A 99 -23.18 8.63 -19.07
N GLN A 100 -23.64 8.27 -17.87
CA GLN A 100 -23.25 8.93 -16.64
C GLN A 100 -21.99 8.26 -16.10
N ALA A 101 -20.85 8.60 -16.71
CA ALA A 101 -19.61 8.44 -15.99
C ALA A 101 -19.69 9.36 -14.76
N GLU A 102 -19.68 8.81 -13.54
CA GLU A 102 -19.67 9.60 -12.30
C GLU A 102 -18.38 10.46 -12.17
N SER A 103 -17.44 10.34 -13.11
CA SER A 103 -16.40 11.34 -13.35
C SER A 103 -16.06 11.44 -14.84
N GLY A 104 -15.92 12.66 -15.36
CA GLY A 104 -15.81 12.95 -16.80
C GLY A 104 -14.66 12.23 -17.51
N THR A 105 -14.94 11.69 -18.69
CA THR A 105 -14.06 10.89 -19.55
C THR A 105 -13.03 11.74 -20.29
N ALA A 106 -12.24 12.53 -19.56
CA ALA A 106 -11.12 13.24 -20.15
C ALA A 106 -10.04 12.22 -20.59
N PRO A 107 -9.44 12.37 -21.80
CA PRO A 107 -8.37 11.48 -22.28
C PRO A 107 -7.14 11.45 -21.37
N LEU A 108 -6.94 12.48 -20.55
CA LEU A 108 -5.84 12.59 -19.60
C LEU A 108 -6.36 12.94 -18.21
N THR A 109 -5.88 12.21 -17.21
CA THR A 109 -6.13 12.51 -15.80
C THR A 109 -4.84 13.03 -15.14
N VAL A 110 -4.93 14.17 -14.47
CA VAL A 110 -3.94 14.70 -13.55
C VAL A 110 -4.42 14.44 -12.12
N ARG A 111 -3.59 13.77 -11.32
CA ARG A 111 -3.90 13.44 -9.92
C ARG A 111 -2.99 14.23 -8.99
N VAL A 112 -3.54 15.02 -8.08
CA VAL A 112 -2.75 15.79 -7.10
C VAL A 112 -2.81 15.07 -5.75
N CYS A 113 -1.64 14.77 -5.17
CA CYS A 113 -1.57 14.05 -3.91
C CYS A 113 -2.06 14.93 -2.75
N GLY A 114 -3.10 14.49 -2.04
CA GLY A 114 -3.67 15.18 -0.87
C GLY A 114 -3.21 14.65 0.49
N SER A 115 -2.13 13.86 0.53
CA SER A 115 -1.56 13.38 1.79
C SER A 115 -0.85 14.48 2.56
N LEU A 116 -0.73 14.33 3.89
CA LEU A 116 -0.22 15.36 4.80
C LEU A 116 1.04 16.09 4.32
N SER A 117 2.10 15.37 3.92
CA SER A 117 3.33 16.04 3.47
C SER A 117 3.10 16.93 2.23
N CYS A 118 2.23 16.52 1.31
CA CYS A 118 1.85 17.32 0.14
C CYS A 118 0.93 18.49 0.52
N GLU A 119 0.00 18.31 1.44
CA GLU A 119 -0.84 19.39 1.96
C GLU A 119 -0.02 20.47 2.67
N LEU A 120 0.92 20.07 3.53
CA LEU A 120 1.89 21.00 4.16
C LEU A 120 2.69 21.79 3.11
N ALA A 121 2.91 21.21 1.94
CA ALA A 121 3.64 21.81 0.83
C ALA A 121 2.73 22.55 -0.18
N GLY A 122 1.42 22.68 0.09
CA GLY A 122 0.48 23.46 -0.73
C GLY A 122 -0.27 22.68 -1.81
N ALA A 123 -0.54 21.38 -1.60
CA ALA A 123 -1.28 20.56 -2.56
C ALA A 123 -2.72 21.01 -2.81
N GLY A 124 -3.46 21.45 -1.77
CA GLY A 124 -4.81 22.01 -1.94
C GLY A 124 -4.85 23.18 -2.93
N PRO A 125 -4.11 24.28 -2.70
CA PRO A 125 -4.02 25.39 -3.65
C PRO A 125 -3.54 24.99 -5.05
N LEU A 126 -2.61 24.03 -5.15
CA LEU A 126 -2.16 23.48 -6.43
C LEU A 126 -3.31 22.79 -7.18
N LEU A 127 -4.10 21.95 -6.52
CA LEU A 127 -5.25 21.26 -7.09
C LEU A 127 -6.27 22.26 -7.67
N GLU A 128 -6.69 23.24 -6.89
CA GLU A 128 -7.65 24.27 -7.33
C GLU A 128 -7.12 25.12 -8.49
N ARG A 129 -5.82 25.41 -8.47
CA ARG A 129 -5.18 26.17 -9.54
C ARG A 129 -5.13 25.36 -10.83
N LEU A 130 -4.79 24.08 -10.76
CA LEU A 130 -4.76 23.19 -11.92
C LEU A 130 -6.13 22.96 -12.52
N GLN A 131 -7.18 22.81 -11.70
CA GLN A 131 -8.57 22.69 -12.17
C GLN A 131 -9.03 23.91 -12.98
N ARG A 132 -8.52 25.10 -12.66
CA ARG A 132 -8.81 26.34 -13.41
C ARG A 132 -7.91 26.54 -14.62
N LEU A 133 -6.65 26.09 -14.55
CA LEU A 133 -5.65 26.29 -15.60
C LEU A 133 -5.76 25.28 -16.74
N LEU A 134 -6.07 24.03 -16.42
CA LEU A 134 -6.14 22.95 -17.40
C LEU A 134 -7.53 22.93 -18.03
N GLY A 135 -7.60 22.85 -19.36
CA GLY A 135 -8.86 22.91 -20.11
C GLY A 135 -9.72 21.65 -19.95
N ALA A 136 -10.93 21.67 -20.53
CA ALA A 136 -11.92 20.58 -20.43
C ALA A 136 -11.46 19.21 -20.96
N GLY A 137 -10.32 19.14 -21.68
CA GLY A 137 -9.70 17.89 -22.13
C GLY A 137 -8.88 17.16 -21.05
N VAL A 138 -8.73 17.74 -19.85
CA VAL A 138 -7.94 17.15 -18.75
C VAL A 138 -8.77 17.11 -17.47
N ARG A 139 -8.89 15.92 -16.87
CA ARG A 139 -9.53 15.72 -15.58
C ARG A 139 -8.49 15.93 -14.48
N VAL A 140 -8.74 16.85 -13.53
CA VAL A 140 -7.85 17.10 -12.39
C VAL A 140 -8.55 16.69 -11.10
N VAL A 141 -8.00 15.69 -10.41
CA VAL A 141 -8.61 15.07 -9.21
C VAL A 141 -7.61 14.96 -8.06
N PRO A 142 -8.07 14.92 -6.80
CA PRO A 142 -7.22 14.51 -5.69
C PRO A 142 -6.82 13.04 -5.81
N ALA A 143 -5.73 12.67 -5.15
CA ALA A 143 -5.29 11.29 -4.97
C ALA A 143 -4.73 11.07 -3.57
N PRO A 144 -4.75 9.81 -3.08
CA PRO A 144 -4.05 9.43 -1.86
C PRO A 144 -2.53 9.59 -2.00
N CYS A 145 -1.78 9.16 -0.99
CA CYS A 145 -0.31 9.25 -1.00
C CYS A 145 0.29 8.60 -2.25
N LEU A 146 1.05 9.36 -3.05
CA LEU A 146 1.76 8.84 -4.24
C LEU A 146 3.14 8.24 -3.92
N GLY A 147 3.47 8.07 -2.63
CA GLY A 147 4.73 7.49 -2.17
C GLY A 147 5.96 8.32 -2.53
N ARG A 148 5.81 9.65 -2.60
CA ARG A 148 6.83 10.63 -2.99
C ARG A 148 6.85 11.83 -2.03
N CYS A 149 6.65 11.57 -0.74
CA CYS A 149 6.48 12.61 0.28
C CYS A 149 7.73 13.46 0.49
N GLU A 150 8.91 12.96 0.13
CA GLU A 150 10.16 13.74 0.12
C GLU A 150 10.26 14.73 -1.05
N GLN A 151 9.35 14.61 -2.02
CA GLN A 151 9.26 15.44 -3.22
C GLN A 151 8.02 16.34 -3.21
N ALA A 152 7.38 16.51 -2.05
CA ALA A 152 6.14 17.24 -1.90
C ALA A 152 6.22 18.73 -2.36
N PRO A 153 5.12 19.30 -2.92
CA PRO A 153 3.88 18.61 -3.30
C PRO A 153 4.08 17.81 -4.60
N VAL A 154 3.27 16.78 -4.82
CA VAL A 154 3.40 15.87 -5.99
C VAL A 154 2.10 15.80 -6.78
N ALA A 155 2.22 15.86 -8.10
CA ALA A 155 1.14 15.57 -9.04
C ALA A 155 1.54 14.43 -9.99
N MET A 156 0.57 13.65 -10.46
CA MET A 156 0.75 12.59 -11.44
C MET A 156 0.03 12.98 -12.73
N VAL A 157 0.75 13.14 -13.84
CA VAL A 157 0.21 13.44 -15.17
C VAL A 157 0.15 12.16 -15.98
N GLY A 158 -1.05 11.56 -16.10
CA GLY A 158 -1.16 10.19 -16.60
C GLY A 158 -0.47 9.22 -15.65
N GLN A 159 0.68 8.70 -16.06
CA GLN A 159 1.57 7.87 -15.24
C GLN A 159 2.84 8.60 -14.80
N ARG A 160 3.10 9.82 -15.27
CA ARG A 160 4.34 10.54 -14.97
C ARG A 160 4.24 11.33 -13.65
N PRO A 161 5.12 11.08 -12.67
CA PRO A 161 5.18 11.91 -11.47
C PRO A 161 5.88 13.25 -11.77
N ILE A 162 5.29 14.32 -11.26
CA ILE A 162 5.87 15.67 -11.22
C ILE A 162 6.21 15.97 -9.76
N SER A 163 7.49 15.89 -9.44
CA SER A 163 8.08 16.25 -8.14
C SER A 163 8.07 17.76 -7.94
N CYS A 164 7.94 18.22 -6.69
CA CYS A 164 7.89 19.65 -6.33
C CYS A 164 6.94 20.43 -7.26
N ALA A 165 5.75 19.86 -7.45
CA ALA A 165 4.85 20.23 -8.53
C ALA A 165 4.43 21.70 -8.44
N THR A 166 4.64 22.42 -9.54
CA THR A 166 4.08 23.75 -9.77
C THR A 166 3.01 23.68 -10.85
N PRO A 167 2.07 24.65 -10.88
CA PRO A 167 1.08 24.72 -11.96
C PRO A 167 1.71 24.74 -13.35
N GLU A 168 2.84 25.42 -13.51
CA GLU A 168 3.56 25.56 -14.77
C GLU A 168 4.23 24.25 -15.20
N ALA A 169 4.86 23.53 -14.26
CA ALA A 169 5.51 22.26 -14.54
C ALA A 169 4.48 21.20 -14.98
N VAL A 170 3.35 21.13 -14.27
CA VAL A 170 2.26 20.20 -14.62
C VAL A 170 1.65 20.56 -15.98
N ARG A 171 1.38 21.85 -16.25
CA ARG A 171 0.86 22.29 -17.55
C ARG A 171 1.83 21.93 -18.68
N THR A 172 3.13 22.14 -18.49
CA THR A 172 4.15 21.81 -19.48
C THR A 172 4.15 20.31 -19.80
N ALA A 173 4.05 19.45 -18.78
CA ALA A 173 3.98 18.00 -18.99
C ALA A 173 2.69 17.58 -19.74
N VAL A 174 1.56 18.20 -19.41
CA VAL A 174 0.27 17.99 -20.09
C VAL A 174 0.35 18.40 -21.57
N GLU A 175 0.82 19.62 -21.86
CA GLU A 175 0.92 20.16 -23.22
C GLU A 175 1.94 19.39 -24.08
N GLY A 176 3.02 18.90 -23.46
CA GLY A 176 4.03 18.06 -24.12
C GLY A 176 3.59 16.61 -24.34
N GLY A 177 2.45 16.17 -23.79
CA GLY A 177 2.01 14.77 -23.85
C GLY A 177 2.92 13.79 -23.10
N ASP A 178 3.77 14.31 -22.19
CA ASP A 178 4.76 13.53 -21.48
C ASP A 178 4.13 12.88 -20.23
N THR A 179 3.51 11.73 -20.47
CA THR A 179 2.61 11.05 -19.53
C THR A 179 3.17 9.73 -18.99
N ARG A 180 4.38 9.35 -19.37
CA ARG A 180 5.00 8.06 -18.98
C ARG A 180 6.07 8.28 -17.92
N ASP A 181 6.06 7.43 -16.91
CA ASP A 181 7.17 7.32 -15.95
C ASP A 181 8.26 6.43 -16.55
N LEU A 182 9.39 7.04 -16.91
CA LEU A 182 10.55 6.29 -17.40
C LEU A 182 11.53 6.12 -16.24
N PRO A 183 12.03 4.90 -16.00
CA PRO A 183 13.03 4.66 -14.97
C PRO A 183 14.26 5.55 -15.15
N GLY A 184 14.78 6.07 -14.04
CA GLY A 184 16.12 6.67 -13.99
C GLY A 184 17.22 5.63 -14.12
N ALA A 185 18.48 6.04 -13.90
CA ALA A 185 19.59 5.10 -13.81
C ALA A 185 19.53 4.30 -12.50
N TYR A 186 19.72 2.97 -12.60
CA TYR A 186 19.75 2.04 -11.47
C TYR A 186 20.81 0.94 -11.70
N ILE A 187 21.17 0.21 -10.65
CA ILE A 187 22.03 -0.97 -10.71
C ILE A 187 21.20 -2.13 -11.25
N ASP A 188 21.43 -2.44 -12.51
CA ASP A 188 20.71 -3.48 -13.23
C ASP A 188 21.31 -4.88 -12.99
N TYR A 189 20.71 -5.94 -13.55
CA TYR A 189 21.15 -7.32 -13.33
C TYR A 189 22.65 -7.52 -13.58
N ALA A 190 23.14 -7.05 -14.73
CA ALA A 190 24.55 -7.21 -15.09
C ALA A 190 25.46 -6.41 -14.15
N GLY A 191 25.07 -5.17 -13.81
CA GLY A 191 25.78 -4.34 -12.84
C GLY A 191 25.85 -4.98 -11.45
N TYR A 192 24.75 -5.58 -10.99
CA TYR A 192 24.68 -6.25 -9.69
C TYR A 192 25.55 -7.51 -9.66
N VAL A 193 25.50 -8.34 -10.70
CA VAL A 193 26.36 -9.54 -10.83
C VAL A 193 27.84 -9.16 -10.88
N ALA A 194 28.20 -8.11 -11.62
CA ALA A 194 29.58 -7.62 -11.72
C ALA A 194 30.16 -7.17 -10.37
N GLN A 195 29.31 -6.70 -9.45
CA GLN A 195 29.69 -6.33 -8.08
C GLN A 195 29.72 -7.52 -7.10
N GLY A 196 29.60 -8.76 -7.60
CA GLY A 196 29.58 -9.97 -6.78
C GLY A 196 28.19 -10.37 -6.27
N GLY A 197 27.13 -9.77 -6.81
CA GLY A 197 25.76 -10.13 -6.51
C GLY A 197 25.44 -11.60 -6.80
N TYR A 198 24.43 -12.13 -6.11
CA TYR A 198 23.99 -13.54 -6.16
C TYR A 198 24.99 -14.56 -5.61
N ARG A 199 26.10 -14.11 -5.02
CA ARG A 199 27.07 -15.03 -4.41
C ARG A 199 26.47 -15.79 -3.25
N VAL A 200 25.73 -15.13 -2.35
CA VAL A 200 25.11 -15.80 -1.19
C VAL A 200 24.05 -16.79 -1.66
N LEU A 201 23.24 -16.42 -2.67
CA LEU A 201 22.29 -17.34 -3.28
C LEU A 201 22.98 -18.59 -3.87
N ARG A 202 24.11 -18.42 -4.57
CA ARG A 202 24.90 -19.54 -5.10
C ARG A 202 25.48 -20.43 -3.99
N GLU A 203 25.93 -19.85 -2.88
CA GLU A 203 26.40 -20.59 -1.69
C GLU A 203 25.27 -21.45 -1.09
N CYS A 204 24.05 -20.90 -0.99
CA CYS A 204 22.87 -21.64 -0.55
C CYS A 204 22.50 -22.78 -1.53
N ALA A 205 22.42 -22.48 -2.84
CA ALA A 205 22.01 -23.45 -3.85
C ALA A 205 23.01 -24.61 -4.03
N SER A 206 24.30 -24.35 -3.85
CA SER A 206 25.36 -25.37 -3.93
C SER A 206 25.51 -26.21 -2.65
N GLY A 207 24.80 -25.88 -1.58
CA GLY A 207 24.89 -26.56 -0.29
C GLY A 207 26.10 -26.15 0.56
N GLN A 208 26.85 -25.11 0.17
CA GLN A 208 27.91 -24.52 1.02
C GLN A 208 27.33 -23.89 2.29
N ARG A 209 26.08 -23.41 2.21
CA ARG A 209 25.27 -23.01 3.37
C ARG A 209 24.08 -23.94 3.51
N ASP A 210 23.90 -24.51 4.69
CA ASP A 210 22.69 -25.26 5.01
C ASP A 210 21.58 -24.34 5.49
N VAL A 211 20.32 -24.78 5.34
CA VAL A 211 19.14 -23.97 5.68
C VAL A 211 19.10 -23.60 7.17
N GLU A 212 19.54 -24.48 8.06
CA GLU A 212 19.51 -24.22 9.50
C GLU A 212 20.50 -23.11 9.88
N SER A 213 21.68 -23.05 9.26
CA SER A 213 22.63 -21.94 9.44
C SER A 213 22.04 -20.60 9.01
N VAL A 214 21.29 -20.56 7.91
CA VAL A 214 20.61 -19.36 7.40
C VAL A 214 19.48 -18.94 8.34
N LEU A 215 18.64 -19.88 8.78
CA LEU A 215 17.54 -19.59 9.72
C LEU A 215 18.08 -19.04 11.04
N ARG A 216 19.14 -19.64 11.59
CA ARG A 216 19.80 -19.15 12.82
C ARG A 216 20.37 -17.75 12.63
N ALA A 217 21.08 -17.49 11.55
CA ALA A 217 21.60 -16.15 11.27
C ALA A 217 20.49 -15.09 11.22
N MET A 218 19.35 -15.42 10.61
CA MET A 218 18.17 -14.55 10.57
C MET A 218 17.52 -14.37 11.95
N GLU A 219 17.44 -15.42 12.77
CA GLU A 219 16.93 -15.35 14.15
C GLU A 219 17.85 -14.51 15.05
N ASP A 220 19.16 -14.77 15.01
CA ASP A 220 20.19 -14.10 15.80
C ASP A 220 20.35 -12.62 15.44
N SER A 221 20.04 -12.25 14.18
CA SER A 221 20.04 -10.84 13.75
C SER A 221 19.02 -9.99 14.51
N GLY A 222 17.94 -10.61 15.01
CA GLY A 222 16.81 -9.87 15.56
C GLY A 222 16.03 -9.07 14.52
N LEU A 223 16.23 -9.31 13.22
CA LEU A 223 15.47 -8.64 12.16
C LEU A 223 13.96 -8.89 12.34
N ARG A 224 13.20 -7.81 12.28
CA ARG A 224 11.74 -7.82 12.34
C ARG A 224 11.18 -7.37 11.00
N GLY A 225 9.95 -7.77 10.69
CA GLY A 225 9.25 -7.33 9.48
C GLY A 225 9.08 -5.82 9.46
N LEU A 226 9.67 -5.16 8.46
CA LEU A 226 9.78 -3.69 8.36
C LEU A 226 8.58 -3.04 7.66
N GLY A 227 7.51 -3.80 7.41
CA GLY A 227 6.24 -3.30 6.86
C GLY A 227 5.26 -2.74 7.90
N GLY A 228 5.58 -2.81 9.19
CA GLY A 228 4.78 -2.16 10.25
C GLY A 228 4.45 -3.04 11.46
N ALA A 229 4.12 -4.31 11.25
CA ALA A 229 3.74 -5.20 12.35
C ALA A 229 4.92 -5.65 13.22
N GLY A 230 6.15 -5.62 12.69
CA GLY A 230 7.35 -5.97 13.46
C GLY A 230 7.38 -7.43 13.92
N PHE A 231 6.91 -8.40 13.16
CA PHE A 231 7.07 -9.81 13.54
C PHE A 231 8.51 -10.29 13.23
N PRO A 232 9.19 -11.05 14.11
CA PRO A 232 10.57 -11.50 13.83
C PRO A 232 10.70 -12.39 12.59
N ALA A 233 11.57 -11.98 11.66
CA ALA A 233 11.66 -12.56 10.32
C ALA A 233 12.12 -14.02 10.36
N GLY A 234 13.20 -14.34 11.10
CA GLY A 234 13.69 -15.72 11.21
C GLY A 234 12.66 -16.70 11.77
N ARG A 235 11.89 -16.29 12.79
CA ARG A 235 10.78 -17.09 13.34
C ARG A 235 9.67 -17.32 12.31
N LYS A 236 9.34 -16.30 11.50
CA LYS A 236 8.35 -16.41 10.41
C LYS A 236 8.81 -17.45 9.37
N TRP A 237 10.09 -17.44 9.00
CA TRP A 237 10.65 -18.39 8.04
C TRP A 237 10.58 -19.82 8.57
N ARG A 238 11.00 -20.04 9.82
CA ARG A 238 10.95 -21.36 10.46
C ARG A 238 9.52 -21.90 10.55
N ALA A 239 8.56 -21.05 10.93
CA ALA A 239 7.14 -21.42 11.01
C ALA A 239 6.59 -21.87 9.64
N VAL A 240 6.81 -21.07 8.59
CA VAL A 240 6.31 -21.43 7.24
C VAL A 240 7.02 -22.67 6.69
N ARG A 241 8.32 -22.83 6.92
CA ARG A 241 9.07 -24.03 6.51
C ARG A 241 8.52 -25.31 7.16
N ALA A 242 8.01 -25.21 8.39
CA ALA A 242 7.44 -26.35 9.11
C ALA A 242 6.07 -26.80 8.56
N GLU A 243 5.35 -25.92 7.85
CA GLU A 243 4.06 -26.26 7.25
C GLU A 243 4.21 -27.22 6.05
N PRO A 244 3.18 -28.00 5.68
CA PRO A 244 3.26 -28.92 4.54
C PRO A 244 3.50 -28.21 3.19
N ALA A 245 4.30 -28.84 2.33
CA ALA A 245 4.41 -28.42 0.93
C ALA A 245 3.10 -28.67 0.16
N PRO A 246 2.82 -27.93 -0.92
CA PRO A 246 3.60 -26.83 -1.49
C PRO A 246 3.39 -25.50 -0.74
N ARG A 247 4.48 -24.75 -0.58
CA ARG A 247 4.52 -23.43 0.07
C ARG A 247 4.71 -22.35 -0.99
N LEU A 248 4.23 -21.15 -0.71
CA LEU A 248 4.32 -19.99 -1.59
C LEU A 248 4.98 -18.82 -0.87
N MET A 249 5.38 -17.80 -1.62
CA MET A 249 5.87 -16.55 -1.08
C MET A 249 5.08 -15.38 -1.68
N ALA A 250 4.75 -14.40 -0.85
CA ALA A 250 4.19 -13.12 -1.25
C ALA A 250 5.14 -12.01 -0.79
N VAL A 251 5.33 -10.99 -1.61
CA VAL A 251 6.15 -9.83 -1.26
C VAL A 251 5.33 -8.58 -1.47
N ASN A 252 5.21 -7.83 -0.38
CA ASN A 252 4.42 -6.63 -0.32
C ASN A 252 5.28 -5.41 -0.69
N VAL A 253 4.98 -4.81 -1.84
CA VAL A 253 5.48 -3.54 -2.33
C VAL A 253 4.30 -2.57 -2.56
N ASP A 254 3.21 -2.75 -1.81
CA ASP A 254 2.11 -1.80 -1.69
C ASP A 254 2.42 -0.79 -0.57
N GLU A 255 3.42 0.05 -0.83
CA GLU A 255 3.89 1.12 0.05
C GLU A 255 2.86 2.26 0.11
N GLY A 256 1.67 1.96 0.65
CA GLY A 256 0.50 2.85 0.66
C GLY A 256 0.42 3.79 1.86
N GLU A 257 1.12 3.48 2.97
CA GLU A 257 1.12 4.28 4.20
C GLU A 257 1.66 5.70 3.93
N PRO A 258 0.86 6.77 4.12
CA PRO A 258 1.30 8.15 3.91
C PRO A 258 2.60 8.47 4.65
N GLY A 259 3.56 9.05 3.92
CA GLY A 259 4.89 9.33 4.43
C GLY A 259 5.92 8.22 4.17
N THR A 260 5.51 7.04 3.71
CA THR A 260 6.45 5.94 3.40
C THR A 260 6.88 5.99 1.93
N PHE A 261 8.18 5.87 1.66
CA PHE A 261 8.74 5.86 0.30
C PHE A 261 10.12 5.15 0.22
N LYS A 262 10.45 4.35 1.22
CA LYS A 262 11.74 3.62 1.35
C LYS A 262 11.82 2.44 0.39
N ASP A 263 10.72 1.73 0.17
CA ASP A 263 10.69 0.59 -0.74
C ASP A 263 10.86 1.08 -2.17
N ARG A 264 10.17 2.17 -2.56
CA ARG A 264 10.44 2.86 -3.84
C ARG A 264 11.88 3.32 -3.95
N TYR A 265 12.40 4.00 -2.93
CA TYR A 265 13.76 4.54 -2.94
C TYR A 265 14.79 3.47 -3.29
N TYR A 266 14.66 2.29 -2.67
CA TYR A 266 15.54 1.18 -2.92
C TYR A 266 15.31 0.53 -4.29
N LEU A 267 14.04 0.36 -4.67
CA LEU A 267 13.67 -0.30 -5.93
C LEU A 267 14.10 0.51 -7.16
N GLU A 268 14.04 1.85 -7.07
CA GLU A 268 14.53 2.77 -8.12
C GLU A 268 16.07 2.80 -8.24
N ARG A 269 16.83 2.11 -7.36
CA ARG A 269 18.30 2.18 -7.28
C ARG A 269 19.01 0.84 -7.39
N ASP A 270 18.63 -0.13 -6.58
CA ASP A 270 19.27 -1.46 -6.50
C ASP A 270 18.18 -2.53 -6.27
N PRO A 271 17.39 -2.86 -7.32
CA PRO A 271 16.35 -3.87 -7.22
C PRO A 271 16.91 -5.25 -6.87
N HIS A 272 18.09 -5.60 -7.39
CA HIS A 272 18.64 -6.95 -7.28
C HIS A 272 19.08 -7.34 -5.87
N ARG A 273 19.45 -6.37 -5.02
CA ARG A 273 19.71 -6.64 -3.59
C ARG A 273 18.51 -7.26 -2.89
N HIS A 274 17.31 -6.81 -3.22
CA HIS A 274 16.06 -7.34 -2.67
C HIS A 274 15.69 -8.66 -3.34
N LEU A 275 15.85 -8.74 -4.66
CA LEU A 275 15.57 -9.96 -5.42
C LEU A 275 16.48 -11.12 -4.96
N GLU A 276 17.75 -10.87 -4.63
CA GLU A 276 18.62 -11.88 -4.02
C GLU A 276 18.11 -12.32 -2.65
N GLY A 277 17.79 -11.39 -1.76
CA GLY A 277 17.23 -11.71 -0.44
C GLY A 277 15.92 -12.49 -0.50
N LEU A 278 15.06 -12.12 -1.46
CA LEU A 278 13.81 -12.81 -1.80
C LEU A 278 14.05 -14.24 -2.27
N LEU A 279 15.01 -14.45 -3.17
CA LEU A 279 15.35 -15.79 -3.67
C LEU A 279 15.94 -16.67 -2.56
N ILE A 280 16.77 -16.10 -1.67
CA ILE A 280 17.30 -16.80 -0.50
C ILE A 280 16.16 -17.19 0.46
N ALA A 281 15.22 -16.28 0.72
CA ALA A 281 14.05 -16.56 1.56
C ALA A 281 13.19 -17.68 0.97
N ALA A 282 12.90 -17.60 -0.33
CA ALA A 282 12.14 -18.62 -1.05
C ALA A 282 12.84 -19.99 -1.02
N TRP A 283 14.16 -20.02 -1.22
CA TRP A 283 14.96 -21.24 -1.08
C TRP A 283 14.88 -21.80 0.35
N ALA A 284 15.05 -20.94 1.37
CA ALA A 284 15.06 -21.36 2.77
C ALA A 284 13.72 -21.95 3.23
N VAL A 285 12.59 -21.52 2.66
CA VAL A 285 11.26 -22.09 2.98
C VAL A 285 10.75 -23.06 1.93
N GLU A 286 11.51 -23.36 0.87
CA GLU A 286 11.09 -24.19 -0.26
C GLU A 286 9.80 -23.67 -0.94
N ALA A 287 9.68 -22.36 -1.11
CA ALA A 287 8.57 -21.75 -1.83
C ALA A 287 8.65 -22.11 -3.33
N GLN A 288 7.56 -22.61 -3.89
CA GLN A 288 7.51 -23.02 -5.31
C GLN A 288 7.25 -21.85 -6.28
N ALA A 289 6.63 -20.79 -5.77
CA ALA A 289 6.40 -19.57 -6.52
C ALA A 289 6.40 -18.35 -5.59
N ILE A 290 6.77 -17.20 -6.14
CA ILE A 290 6.81 -15.91 -5.47
C ILE A 290 5.89 -14.94 -6.21
N TYR A 291 5.06 -14.23 -5.46
CA TYR A 291 4.17 -13.20 -5.97
C TYR A 291 4.63 -11.84 -5.45
N LEU A 292 5.13 -10.99 -6.33
CA LEU A 292 5.52 -9.61 -6.02
C LEU A 292 4.30 -8.73 -6.24
N TYR A 293 3.73 -8.13 -5.19
CA TYR A 293 2.60 -7.22 -5.31
C TYR A 293 3.08 -5.78 -5.26
N LEU A 294 2.97 -5.07 -6.37
CA LEU A 294 3.42 -3.69 -6.53
C LEU A 294 2.23 -2.77 -6.70
N ARG A 295 2.18 -1.69 -5.91
CA ARG A 295 1.17 -0.65 -6.08
C ARG A 295 1.16 -0.03 -7.48
N ASP A 296 0.00 0.45 -7.90
CA ASP A 296 -0.16 0.98 -9.25
C ASP A 296 0.70 2.22 -9.52
N GLU A 297 0.81 3.10 -8.51
CA GLU A 297 1.39 4.43 -8.61
C GLU A 297 2.90 4.42 -8.88
N TYR A 298 3.55 3.26 -8.72
CA TYR A 298 4.98 3.06 -8.98
C TYR A 298 5.22 2.55 -10.40
N HIS A 299 4.77 3.33 -11.39
CA HIS A 299 4.86 2.96 -12.80
C HIS A 299 6.31 2.74 -13.28
N GLY A 300 7.26 3.60 -12.90
CA GLY A 300 8.68 3.43 -13.21
C GLY A 300 9.27 2.18 -12.56
N CYS A 301 8.97 1.93 -11.27
CA CYS A 301 9.39 0.70 -10.58
C CYS A 301 8.84 -0.57 -11.23
N ARG A 302 7.60 -0.52 -11.74
CA ARG A 302 7.02 -1.65 -12.47
C ARG A 302 7.79 -1.96 -13.74
N ALA A 303 8.22 -0.92 -14.48
CA ALA A 303 9.06 -1.10 -15.65
C ALA A 303 10.43 -1.71 -15.29
N ILE A 304 11.05 -1.24 -14.20
CA ILE A 304 12.30 -1.83 -13.66
C ILE A 304 12.10 -3.30 -13.31
N LEU A 305 11.11 -3.62 -12.46
CA LEU A 305 10.87 -4.99 -12.03
C LEU A 305 10.56 -5.91 -13.21
N GLN A 306 9.75 -5.46 -14.17
CA GLN A 306 9.45 -6.26 -15.35
C GLN A 306 10.74 -6.60 -16.12
N ALA A 307 11.57 -5.60 -16.41
CA ALA A 307 12.82 -5.80 -17.13
C ALA A 307 13.80 -6.71 -16.38
N GLU A 308 13.99 -6.50 -15.07
CA GLU A 308 14.94 -7.30 -14.28
C GLU A 308 14.44 -8.73 -13.99
N LEU A 309 13.12 -8.93 -13.87
CA LEU A 309 12.54 -10.27 -13.76
C LEU A 309 12.63 -11.05 -15.08
N ASP A 310 12.48 -10.39 -16.23
CA ASP A 310 12.70 -11.01 -17.53
C ASP A 310 14.17 -11.44 -17.67
N ARG A 311 15.13 -10.60 -17.28
CA ARG A 311 16.57 -10.95 -17.25
C ARG A 311 16.87 -12.12 -16.32
N LEU A 312 16.29 -12.14 -15.12
CA LEU A 312 16.44 -13.27 -14.18
C LEU A 312 15.86 -14.58 -14.72
N ARG A 313 14.78 -14.50 -15.52
CA ARG A 313 14.20 -15.68 -16.17
C ARG A 313 15.09 -16.19 -17.28
N ASP A 314 15.69 -15.28 -18.06
CA ASP A 314 16.46 -15.62 -19.25
C ASP A 314 17.89 -16.10 -18.90
N ASP A 315 18.51 -15.55 -17.86
CA ASP A 315 19.83 -15.95 -17.34
C ASP A 315 19.80 -16.11 -15.81
N PRO A 316 19.24 -17.20 -15.27
CA PRO A 316 19.09 -17.36 -13.83
C PRO A 316 20.45 -17.60 -13.12
N PRO A 317 20.76 -16.90 -12.02
CA PRO A 317 22.04 -17.05 -11.30
C PRO A 317 22.27 -18.44 -10.67
N VAL A 318 21.20 -19.23 -10.50
CA VAL A 318 21.21 -20.63 -10.04
C VAL A 318 20.11 -21.41 -10.77
N PRO A 319 20.26 -22.72 -11.01
CA PRO A 319 19.22 -23.52 -11.65
C PRO A 319 17.99 -23.69 -10.75
N GLY A 320 16.81 -23.86 -11.37
CA GLY A 320 15.60 -24.23 -10.65
C GLY A 320 14.99 -23.12 -9.79
N LEU A 321 15.17 -21.85 -10.19
CA LEU A 321 14.51 -20.73 -9.51
C LEU A 321 12.98 -20.95 -9.45
N PRO A 322 12.33 -20.58 -8.34
CA PRO A 322 10.88 -20.57 -8.25
C PRO A 322 10.26 -19.62 -9.28
N ARG A 323 9.02 -19.91 -9.70
CA ARG A 323 8.28 -19.01 -10.59
C ARG A 323 8.03 -17.68 -9.89
N ILE A 324 8.40 -16.56 -10.51
CA ILE A 324 8.13 -15.22 -9.99
C ILE A 324 7.02 -14.57 -10.83
N GLU A 325 5.97 -14.08 -10.18
CA GLU A 325 4.88 -13.35 -10.83
C GLU A 325 4.79 -11.94 -10.24
N LEU A 326 4.97 -10.92 -11.08
CA LEU A 326 4.66 -9.53 -10.72
C LEU A 326 3.16 -9.31 -10.84
N ARG A 327 2.56 -8.78 -9.78
CA ARG A 327 1.14 -8.44 -9.65
C ARG A 327 0.99 -6.96 -9.43
N ARG A 328 0.16 -6.34 -10.27
CA ARG A 328 -0.14 -4.91 -10.22
C ARG A 328 -1.35 -4.69 -9.30
N GLY A 329 -1.15 -3.90 -8.25
CA GLY A 329 -2.25 -3.36 -7.46
C GLY A 329 -3.02 -2.28 -8.22
N ALA A 330 -4.15 -1.83 -7.69
CA ALA A 330 -5.05 -0.91 -8.39
C ALA A 330 -5.48 0.30 -7.54
N GLY A 331 -4.63 0.72 -6.60
CA GLY A 331 -4.86 1.88 -5.74
C GLY A 331 -5.86 1.57 -4.63
N ALA A 332 -5.41 0.86 -3.59
CA ALA A 332 -6.19 0.61 -2.38
C ALA A 332 -5.21 0.39 -1.21
N TYR A 333 -5.10 1.36 -0.29
CA TYR A 333 -4.16 1.31 0.85
C TYR A 333 -4.32 0.04 1.70
N ILE A 334 -5.56 -0.45 1.84
CA ILE A 334 -5.83 -1.67 2.60
C ILE A 334 -5.11 -2.90 2.04
N CYS A 335 -4.71 -2.91 0.76
CA CYS A 335 -3.93 -4.00 0.18
C CYS A 335 -2.48 -4.05 0.69
N GLY A 336 -2.04 -3.05 1.46
CA GLY A 336 -0.82 -3.13 2.27
C GLY A 336 -0.95 -4.08 3.47
N GLU A 337 -2.18 -4.47 3.85
CA GLU A 337 -2.41 -5.51 4.86
C GLU A 337 -2.18 -6.91 4.27
N GLU A 338 -1.47 -7.76 5.02
CA GLU A 338 -0.95 -9.07 4.57
C GLU A 338 -2.01 -9.93 3.84
N SER A 339 -3.22 -10.04 4.40
CA SER A 339 -4.27 -10.90 3.88
C SER A 339 -5.13 -10.22 2.80
N ALA A 340 -5.30 -8.90 2.87
CA ALA A 340 -5.94 -8.11 1.81
C ALA A 340 -5.11 -8.14 0.52
N MET A 341 -3.78 -8.04 0.63
CA MET A 341 -2.84 -8.22 -0.49
C MET A 341 -3.08 -9.57 -1.18
N ILE A 342 -3.20 -10.63 -0.38
CA ILE A 342 -3.43 -12.00 -0.87
C ILE A 342 -4.77 -12.10 -1.61
N GLU A 343 -5.84 -11.52 -1.07
CA GLU A 343 -7.13 -11.47 -1.78
C GLU A 343 -7.02 -10.71 -3.10
N SER A 344 -6.23 -9.63 -3.16
CA SER A 344 -5.95 -8.90 -4.40
C SER A 344 -5.18 -9.75 -5.41
N ILE A 345 -4.09 -10.42 -5.00
CA ILE A 345 -3.32 -11.35 -5.84
C ILE A 345 -4.22 -12.48 -6.39
N GLU A 346 -5.19 -12.93 -5.60
CA GLU A 346 -6.19 -13.94 -5.99
C GLU A 346 -7.33 -13.41 -6.88
N GLY A 347 -7.25 -12.15 -7.31
CA GLY A 347 -8.21 -11.52 -8.22
C GLY A 347 -9.53 -11.12 -7.54
N LYS A 348 -9.52 -10.87 -6.23
CA LYS A 348 -10.70 -10.49 -5.44
C LYS A 348 -10.56 -9.06 -4.91
N ARG A 349 -11.58 -8.60 -4.17
CA ARG A 349 -11.49 -7.36 -3.38
C ARG A 349 -10.47 -7.54 -2.27
N GLY A 350 -9.63 -6.54 -2.03
CA GLY A 350 -8.63 -6.53 -0.95
C GLY A 350 -9.26 -6.37 0.45
N MET A 351 -10.16 -7.28 0.83
CA MET A 351 -10.79 -7.31 2.14
C MET A 351 -10.00 -8.24 3.07
N PRO A 352 -9.49 -7.77 4.22
CA PRO A 352 -8.74 -8.61 5.14
C PRO A 352 -9.49 -9.89 5.55
N ARG A 353 -8.76 -11.00 5.62
CA ARG A 353 -9.28 -12.29 6.07
C ARG A 353 -9.44 -12.27 7.59
N LEU A 354 -10.47 -12.96 8.07
CA LEU A 354 -10.61 -13.25 9.51
C LEU A 354 -9.51 -14.23 9.94
N ARG A 355 -8.87 -13.93 11.07
CA ARG A 355 -7.85 -14.77 11.69
C ARG A 355 -8.42 -15.40 12.97
N PRO A 356 -8.12 -16.68 13.29
CA PRO A 356 -7.39 -17.68 12.48
C PRO A 356 -8.22 -18.27 11.32
N PRO A 357 -7.60 -18.94 10.31
CA PRO A 357 -6.17 -19.31 10.21
C PRO A 357 -5.26 -18.14 9.79
N TYR A 358 -3.97 -18.22 10.13
CA TYR A 358 -2.97 -17.24 9.72
C TYR A 358 -2.44 -17.51 8.31
N VAL A 359 -1.93 -16.47 7.63
CA VAL A 359 -1.36 -16.55 6.28
C VAL A 359 -0.21 -17.56 6.17
N ALA A 360 0.60 -17.67 7.23
CA ALA A 360 1.68 -18.66 7.31
C ALA A 360 1.17 -20.10 7.11
N GLN A 361 -0.09 -20.38 7.45
CA GLN A 361 -0.73 -21.69 7.34
C GLN A 361 -1.64 -21.77 6.11
N VAL A 362 -2.49 -20.76 5.90
CA VAL A 362 -3.48 -20.68 4.83
C VAL A 362 -3.46 -19.29 4.21
N GLY A 363 -2.49 -19.07 3.33
CA GLY A 363 -2.27 -17.83 2.58
C GLY A 363 -2.75 -17.94 1.13
N LEU A 364 -1.85 -17.63 0.19
CA LEU A 364 -2.11 -17.62 -1.25
C LEU A 364 -2.65 -18.97 -1.72
N PHE A 365 -3.80 -18.93 -2.39
CA PHE A 365 -4.49 -20.10 -2.96
C PHE A 365 -4.72 -21.21 -1.93
N GLY A 366 -4.92 -20.83 -0.66
CA GLY A 366 -5.11 -21.76 0.46
C GLY A 366 -3.85 -22.55 0.84
N ARG A 367 -2.66 -22.10 0.45
CA ARG A 367 -1.37 -22.73 0.76
C ARG A 367 -0.62 -21.96 1.85
N PRO A 368 0.24 -22.63 2.65
CA PRO A 368 1.19 -21.95 3.52
C PRO A 368 2.00 -20.91 2.75
N THR A 369 2.04 -19.68 3.26
CA THR A 369 2.65 -18.56 2.54
C THR A 369 3.61 -17.77 3.42
N LEU A 370 4.83 -17.60 2.94
CA LEU A 370 5.78 -16.64 3.52
C LEU A 370 5.50 -15.27 2.93
N GLU A 371 5.02 -14.34 3.76
CA GLU A 371 4.88 -12.94 3.34
C GLU A 371 6.00 -12.08 3.93
N HIS A 372 6.50 -11.12 3.15
CA HIS A 372 7.41 -10.07 3.62
C HIS A 372 7.14 -8.73 2.94
N ASN A 373 7.37 -7.64 3.68
CA ASN A 373 7.64 -6.34 3.10
C ASN A 373 9.01 -6.32 2.38
N PHE A 374 9.10 -5.54 1.32
CA PHE A 374 10.27 -5.40 0.46
C PHE A 374 11.58 -5.12 1.22
N GLU A 375 11.63 -4.10 2.09
CA GLU A 375 12.85 -3.74 2.85
C GLU A 375 13.32 -4.88 3.77
N THR A 376 12.41 -5.73 4.27
CA THR A 376 12.83 -6.85 5.14
C THR A 376 13.78 -7.79 4.39
N LEU A 377 13.56 -7.97 3.08
CA LEU A 377 14.38 -8.82 2.22
C LEU A 377 15.70 -8.14 1.80
N HIS A 378 15.76 -6.80 1.82
CA HIS A 378 16.99 -6.03 1.58
C HIS A 378 18.15 -6.48 2.47
N TRP A 379 17.85 -6.68 3.76
CA TRP A 379 18.84 -6.93 4.80
C TRP A 379 19.39 -8.36 4.81
N VAL A 380 18.70 -9.30 4.14
CA VAL A 380 19.03 -10.74 4.17
C VAL A 380 20.47 -10.97 3.71
N ARG A 381 20.89 -10.33 2.60
CA ARG A 381 22.25 -10.52 2.08
C ARG A 381 23.30 -10.05 3.10
N ASP A 382 23.20 -8.83 3.60
CA ASP A 382 24.19 -8.30 4.54
C ASP A 382 24.25 -9.11 5.84
N ILE A 383 23.10 -9.56 6.35
CA ILE A 383 23.03 -10.41 7.54
C ILE A 383 23.77 -11.73 7.31
N LEU A 384 23.65 -12.34 6.13
CA LEU A 384 24.32 -13.61 5.83
C LEU A 384 25.81 -13.45 5.48
N GLU A 385 26.21 -12.30 4.95
CA GLU A 385 27.61 -11.98 4.66
C GLU A 385 28.38 -11.56 5.91
N ARG A 386 27.77 -10.74 6.78
CA ARG A 386 28.43 -10.10 7.93
C ARG A 386 28.07 -10.73 9.27
N GLY A 387 27.06 -11.60 9.30
CA GLY A 387 26.55 -12.28 10.48
C GLY A 387 25.43 -11.52 11.20
N GLY A 388 24.51 -12.26 11.86
CA GLY A 388 23.40 -11.67 12.61
C GLY A 388 23.84 -10.74 13.73
N ALA A 389 24.93 -11.06 14.43
CA ALA A 389 25.49 -10.23 15.49
C ALA A 389 25.91 -8.84 15.00
N TRP A 390 26.40 -8.73 13.75
CA TRP A 390 26.73 -7.44 13.15
C TRP A 390 25.48 -6.56 13.06
N PHE A 391 24.39 -7.06 12.48
CA PHE A 391 23.14 -6.30 12.35
C PHE A 391 22.59 -5.92 13.73
N ALA A 392 22.53 -6.89 14.67
CA ALA A 392 22.03 -6.66 16.02
C ALA A 392 22.80 -5.55 16.77
N SER A 393 24.09 -5.36 16.49
CA SER A 393 24.94 -4.34 17.11
C SER A 393 24.73 -2.90 16.62
N GLN A 394 23.96 -2.69 15.53
CA GLN A 394 23.84 -1.37 14.88
C GLN A 394 22.84 -0.40 15.53
N GLY A 395 22.09 -0.82 16.55
CA GLY A 395 21.02 0.00 17.15
C GLY A 395 21.51 1.00 18.20
N ARG A 396 20.62 1.91 18.62
CA ARG A 396 20.84 2.94 19.64
C ARG A 396 19.80 2.81 20.76
N HIS A 397 20.07 3.39 21.93
CA HIS A 397 19.12 3.43 23.06
C HIS A 397 18.57 2.06 23.45
N GLY A 398 19.43 1.03 23.44
CA GLY A 398 19.07 -0.35 23.79
C GLY A 398 18.32 -1.13 22.70
N ARG A 399 18.15 -0.54 21.51
CA ARG A 399 17.53 -1.18 20.35
C ARG A 399 18.57 -1.85 19.46
N LYS A 400 18.11 -2.63 18.48
CA LYS A 400 18.96 -3.50 17.65
C LYS A 400 18.65 -3.30 16.16
N GLY A 401 19.68 -3.35 15.32
CA GLY A 401 19.51 -3.26 13.87
C GLY A 401 19.58 -1.85 13.31
N LEU A 402 19.47 -1.80 11.99
CA LEU A 402 19.33 -0.58 11.20
C LEU A 402 17.89 -0.43 10.71
N ARG A 403 17.52 0.81 10.37
CA ARG A 403 16.22 1.17 9.80
C ARG A 403 16.39 2.21 8.70
N SER A 404 15.60 2.06 7.65
CA SER A 404 15.43 3.11 6.64
C SER A 404 14.24 3.97 7.03
N PHE A 405 14.50 5.17 7.55
CA PHE A 405 13.45 6.12 7.92
C PHE A 405 13.04 6.94 6.70
N SER A 406 11.76 6.89 6.34
CA SER A 406 11.19 7.79 5.32
C SER A 406 10.83 9.10 6.00
N VAL A 407 11.67 10.14 5.89
CA VAL A 407 11.45 11.42 6.57
C VAL A 407 10.94 12.48 5.61
N SER A 408 9.80 13.09 5.93
CA SER A 408 9.20 14.18 5.15
C SER A 408 8.56 15.25 6.04
N GLY A 409 7.92 16.26 5.43
CA GLY A 409 7.39 17.42 6.14
C GLY A 409 8.43 18.54 6.27
N ARG A 410 8.45 19.25 7.40
CA ARG A 410 9.19 20.51 7.61
C ARG A 410 10.66 20.33 7.98
N VAL A 411 11.38 19.47 7.28
CA VAL A 411 12.83 19.25 7.47
C VAL A 411 13.63 19.85 6.31
N ARG A 412 14.91 20.16 6.54
CA ARG A 412 15.79 20.72 5.49
C ARG A 412 16.08 19.69 4.40
N GLN A 413 16.32 18.43 4.78
CA GLN A 413 16.64 17.34 3.85
C GLN A 413 15.65 16.17 4.04
N PRO A 414 14.44 16.26 3.46
CA PRO A 414 13.54 15.13 3.42
C PRO A 414 14.12 14.02 2.53
N GLY A 415 13.88 12.76 2.88
CA GLY A 415 14.47 11.63 2.18
C GLY A 415 14.46 10.35 3.00
N VAL A 416 15.06 9.31 2.43
CA VAL A 416 15.27 8.03 3.12
C VAL A 416 16.61 8.09 3.82
N HIS A 417 16.58 7.98 5.14
CA HIS A 417 17.76 8.06 6.00
C HIS A 417 18.01 6.71 6.65
N LEU A 418 19.16 6.10 6.36
CA LEU A 418 19.60 4.86 6.99
C LEU A 418 20.21 5.20 8.36
N ALA A 419 19.50 4.88 9.44
CA ALA A 419 19.90 5.20 10.80
C ALA A 419 19.76 3.99 11.74
N PRO A 420 20.44 4.01 12.91
CA PRO A 420 20.23 3.03 13.97
C PRO A 420 18.76 2.91 14.36
N ALA A 421 18.27 1.67 14.49
CA ALA A 421 16.99 1.45 15.17
C ALA A 421 17.08 2.04 16.58
N GLY A 422 16.01 2.72 17.03
CA GLY A 422 15.98 3.35 18.34
C GLY A 422 16.54 4.78 18.40
N ILE A 423 17.04 5.34 17.30
CA ILE A 423 17.34 6.79 17.22
C ILE A 423 16.11 7.62 17.66
N THR A 424 16.33 8.76 18.29
CA THR A 424 15.24 9.68 18.66
C THR A 424 14.88 10.59 17.48
N ILE A 425 13.71 11.24 17.52
CA ILE A 425 13.34 12.20 16.46
C ILE A 425 14.27 13.42 16.45
N GLN A 426 14.75 13.86 17.61
CA GLN A 426 15.70 14.98 17.68
C GLN A 426 17.02 14.62 16.99
N GLU A 427 17.59 13.46 17.31
CA GLU A 427 18.81 12.95 16.68
C GLU A 427 18.60 12.75 15.18
N LEU A 428 17.44 12.24 14.74
CA LEU A 428 17.14 12.04 13.32
C LEU A 428 17.10 13.38 12.56
N ILE A 429 16.45 14.40 13.11
CA ILE A 429 16.37 15.73 12.50
C ILE A 429 17.76 16.38 12.42
N ASP A 430 18.53 16.32 13.52
CA ASP A 430 19.82 17.01 13.61
C ASP A 430 20.94 16.31 12.83
N GLU A 431 21.04 14.99 12.96
CA GLU A 431 22.16 14.21 12.40
C GLU A 431 21.94 13.83 10.93
N TYR A 432 20.69 13.66 10.48
CA TYR A 432 20.38 13.12 9.14
C TYR A 432 19.62 14.10 8.24
N CYS A 433 18.74 14.94 8.79
CA CYS A 433 17.95 15.87 7.99
C CYS A 433 18.58 17.26 7.85
N GLY A 434 19.68 17.55 8.55
CA GLY A 434 20.30 18.88 8.56
C GLY A 434 19.45 19.94 9.27
N GLY A 435 18.62 19.53 10.22
CA GLY A 435 17.71 20.39 10.97
C GLY A 435 16.36 20.66 10.29
N MET A 436 15.62 21.58 10.88
CA MET A 436 14.33 22.06 10.35
C MET A 436 14.51 22.86 9.06
N GLN A 437 13.46 22.89 8.24
CA GLN A 437 13.36 23.79 7.08
C GLN A 437 13.53 25.26 7.53
N ASP A 438 14.15 26.10 6.69
CA ASP A 438 14.42 27.50 7.05
C ASP A 438 13.13 28.27 7.41
N GLY A 439 13.14 28.95 8.56
CA GLY A 439 11.98 29.70 9.06
C GLY A 439 10.91 28.86 9.77
N HIS A 440 11.18 27.57 9.99
CA HIS A 440 10.32 26.64 10.72
C HIS A 440 10.99 26.15 12.01
N ASP A 441 10.22 26.07 13.09
CA ASP A 441 10.64 25.46 14.36
C ASP A 441 9.87 24.18 14.60
N PHE A 442 10.51 23.20 15.21
CA PHE A 442 9.93 21.88 15.47
C PHE A 442 8.74 21.97 16.43
N TYR A 443 7.59 21.41 16.04
CA TYR A 443 6.35 21.50 16.83
C TYR A 443 5.76 20.13 17.18
N ALA A 444 5.70 19.23 16.20
CA ALA A 444 5.14 17.90 16.37
C ALA A 444 5.66 16.95 15.29
N TYR A 445 5.45 15.65 15.46
CA TYR A 445 5.82 14.64 14.48
C TYR A 445 4.87 13.46 14.50
N LEU A 446 4.74 12.79 13.36
CA LEU A 446 4.09 11.50 13.23
C LEU A 446 5.20 10.46 13.14
N PRO A 447 5.37 9.55 14.12
CA PRO A 447 6.51 8.63 14.15
C PRO A 447 6.38 7.43 13.20
N GLY A 448 5.18 7.13 12.70
CA GLY A 448 4.91 5.92 11.91
C GLY A 448 3.86 6.09 10.82
N GLY A 449 3.92 7.21 10.11
CA GLY A 449 2.96 7.54 9.05
C GLY A 449 1.63 8.03 9.60
N ALA A 450 0.59 7.96 8.76
CA ALA A 450 -0.78 8.35 9.13
C ALA A 450 -1.34 7.53 10.29
N SER A 451 -1.00 6.25 10.35
CA SER A 451 -1.52 5.32 11.36
C SER A 451 -0.79 5.41 12.72
N GLY A 452 0.43 5.97 12.72
CA GLY A 452 1.33 6.00 13.88
C GLY A 452 0.96 6.99 15.00
N GLY A 453 -0.02 7.89 14.81
CA GLY A 453 -0.39 8.94 15.77
C GLY A 453 0.48 10.20 15.69
N ILE A 454 0.31 11.15 16.62
CA ILE A 454 0.97 12.47 16.60
C ILE A 454 1.59 12.76 17.98
N LEU A 455 2.88 13.09 18.03
CA LEU A 455 3.59 13.43 19.26
C LEU A 455 4.12 14.88 19.22
N PRO A 456 4.12 15.61 20.35
CA PRO A 456 4.64 16.97 20.41
C PRO A 456 6.17 16.98 20.42
N ALA A 457 6.77 18.11 20.02
CA ALA A 457 8.22 18.33 20.07
C ALA A 457 8.80 18.23 21.50
N SER A 458 7.97 18.37 22.54
CA SER A 458 8.39 18.13 23.93
C SER A 458 8.65 16.65 24.25
N MET A 459 8.28 15.74 23.36
CA MET A 459 8.51 14.28 23.46
C MET A 459 9.48 13.83 22.36
N ASN A 460 10.60 14.53 22.21
CA ASN A 460 11.55 14.35 21.12
C ASN A 460 12.70 13.37 21.42
N ASP A 461 12.74 12.83 22.64
CA ASP A 461 13.77 11.91 23.16
C ASP A 461 13.31 10.44 23.20
N ILE A 462 12.10 10.15 22.69
CA ILE A 462 11.57 8.79 22.63
C ILE A 462 12.30 8.00 21.54
N PRO A 463 12.87 6.82 21.85
CA PRO A 463 13.49 5.95 20.85
C PRO A 463 12.49 5.50 19.77
N LEU A 464 12.83 5.69 18.50
CA LEU A 464 12.02 5.28 17.35
C LEU A 464 12.30 3.82 16.97
N ASP A 465 11.50 2.90 17.51
CA ASP A 465 11.52 1.48 17.13
C ASP A 465 10.21 0.77 17.50
N PHE A 466 10.09 -0.52 17.18
CA PHE A 466 8.97 -1.34 17.63
C PHE A 466 8.95 -1.43 19.17
N ASP A 467 7.75 -1.42 19.75
CA ASP A 467 7.51 -1.63 21.19
C ASP A 467 7.95 -0.46 22.10
N THR A 468 8.26 0.71 21.54
CA THR A 468 8.66 1.91 22.31
C THR A 468 7.58 2.99 22.36
N LEU A 469 6.69 3.04 21.37
CA LEU A 469 5.75 4.15 21.15
C LEU A 469 4.32 3.85 21.66
N GLN A 470 3.99 2.56 21.85
CA GLN A 470 2.65 2.12 22.26
C GLN A 470 2.16 2.74 23.58
N PRO A 471 3.00 2.94 24.62
CA PRO A 471 2.58 3.64 25.85
C PRO A 471 2.09 5.07 25.60
N TYR A 472 2.47 5.67 24.47
CA TYR A 472 2.10 7.02 24.09
C TYR A 472 0.90 7.07 23.14
N GLY A 473 0.29 5.92 22.82
CA GLY A 473 -0.80 5.83 21.84
C GLY A 473 -0.32 5.84 20.38
N CYS A 474 0.97 5.61 20.17
CA CYS A 474 1.64 5.68 18.88
C CYS A 474 2.31 4.35 18.52
N PHE A 475 2.75 4.20 17.27
CA PHE A 475 3.63 3.11 16.86
C PHE A 475 4.50 3.52 15.68
N ILE A 476 5.63 2.83 15.50
CA ILE A 476 6.64 3.17 14.49
C ILE A 476 6.22 2.81 13.05
N GLY A 477 5.36 1.81 12.89
CA GLY A 477 4.87 1.36 11.60
C GLY A 477 6.01 1.04 10.63
N SER A 478 5.88 1.56 9.41
CA SER A 478 6.85 1.46 8.32
C SER A 478 8.09 2.37 8.50
N ALA A 479 8.27 3.00 9.67
CA ALA A 479 9.27 4.03 9.94
C ALA A 479 9.14 5.28 9.03
N ALA A 480 7.90 5.60 8.65
CA ALA A 480 7.55 6.88 8.04
C ALA A 480 7.44 7.97 9.11
N VAL A 481 8.26 9.01 9.00
CA VAL A 481 8.33 10.13 9.93
C VAL A 481 7.92 11.40 9.20
N MET A 482 6.81 12.02 9.62
CA MET A 482 6.37 13.32 9.09
C MET A 482 6.53 14.39 10.15
N VAL A 483 7.33 15.42 9.86
CA VAL A 483 7.65 16.50 10.80
C VAL A 483 6.76 17.72 10.56
N LEU A 484 6.18 18.24 11.64
CA LEU A 484 5.34 19.43 11.67
C LEU A 484 6.09 20.59 12.36
N SER A 485 5.83 21.80 11.89
CA SER A 485 6.41 23.03 12.44
C SER A 485 5.40 23.88 13.21
N HIS A 486 5.87 24.95 13.85
CA HIS A 486 5.03 25.92 14.56
C HIS A 486 3.96 26.61 13.70
N ARG A 487 4.03 26.48 12.36
CA ARG A 487 3.06 27.02 11.40
C ARG A 487 1.98 26.01 11.02
N ASP A 488 2.14 24.77 11.42
CA ASP A 488 1.20 23.68 11.14
C ASP A 488 0.40 23.37 12.42
N THR A 489 -0.69 22.60 12.30
CA THR A 489 -1.54 22.23 13.45
C THR A 489 -1.70 20.72 13.56
N ALA A 490 -1.74 20.21 14.79
CA ALA A 490 -2.03 18.80 15.04
C ALA A 490 -3.48 18.46 14.68
N VAL A 491 -4.42 19.38 14.90
CA VAL A 491 -5.81 19.29 14.44
C VAL A 491 -5.91 19.16 12.92
N GLY A 492 -5.16 19.99 12.16
CA GLY A 492 -5.10 19.92 10.70
C GLY A 492 -4.56 18.58 10.21
N ALA A 493 -3.47 18.09 10.84
CA ALA A 493 -2.92 16.78 10.56
C ALA A 493 -3.95 15.66 10.83
N ALA A 494 -4.60 15.64 12.00
CA ALA A 494 -5.62 14.65 12.34
C ALA A 494 -6.79 14.66 11.35
N ARG A 495 -7.26 15.83 10.91
CA ARG A 495 -8.32 15.94 9.87
C ARG A 495 -7.89 15.33 8.54
N ASN A 496 -6.65 15.57 8.11
CA ASN A 496 -6.13 14.97 6.87
C ASN A 496 -6.05 13.44 6.98
N MET A 497 -5.52 12.91 8.10
CA MET A 497 -5.42 11.46 8.32
C MET A 497 -6.78 10.77 8.42
N MET A 498 -7.75 11.38 9.12
CA MET A 498 -9.11 10.83 9.19
C MET A 498 -9.85 10.88 7.85
N GLY A 499 -9.57 11.90 7.01
CA GLY A 499 -10.01 11.93 5.62
C GLY A 499 -9.50 10.72 4.84
N PHE A 500 -8.20 10.45 4.94
CA PHE A 500 -7.56 9.28 4.35
C PHE A 500 -8.17 7.96 4.84
N PHE A 501 -8.30 7.74 6.16
CA PHE A 501 -8.88 6.49 6.68
C PHE A 501 -10.36 6.28 6.34
N LYS A 502 -11.13 7.36 6.17
CA LYS A 502 -12.50 7.27 5.67
C LYS A 502 -12.51 6.72 4.25
N ASP A 503 -11.67 7.26 3.37
CA ASP A 503 -11.68 6.92 1.95
C ASP A 503 -11.03 5.55 1.67
N GLU A 504 -10.04 5.15 2.47
CA GLU A 504 -9.30 3.88 2.30
C GLU A 504 -9.87 2.69 3.10
N SER A 505 -10.98 2.89 3.82
CA SER A 505 -11.67 1.79 4.49
C SER A 505 -12.22 0.79 3.47
N CYS A 506 -11.86 -0.49 3.58
CA CYS A 506 -12.38 -1.54 2.69
C CYS A 506 -13.89 -1.78 2.82
N GLY A 507 -14.54 -1.16 3.82
CA GLY A 507 -15.98 -1.23 4.02
C GLY A 507 -16.49 -2.53 4.64
N GLN A 508 -15.62 -3.46 5.04
CA GLN A 508 -16.01 -4.79 5.53
C GLN A 508 -16.65 -4.75 6.93
N CYS A 509 -15.99 -4.11 7.92
CA CYS A 509 -16.49 -4.06 9.30
C CYS A 509 -17.16 -2.72 9.62
N THR A 510 -18.30 -2.77 10.30
CA THR A 510 -19.05 -1.59 10.76
C THR A 510 -18.22 -0.59 11.56
N PRO A 511 -17.46 -0.99 12.60
CA PRO A 511 -16.72 -0.02 13.42
C PRO A 511 -15.73 0.80 12.58
N CYS A 512 -15.01 0.18 11.65
CA CYS A 512 -14.11 0.92 10.76
C CYS A 512 -14.89 1.75 9.73
N ARG A 513 -15.80 1.15 8.95
CA ARG A 513 -16.52 1.82 7.85
C ARG A 513 -17.33 3.03 8.31
N VAL A 514 -18.09 2.88 9.40
CA VAL A 514 -18.96 3.93 9.92
C VAL A 514 -18.20 4.82 10.89
N GLY A 515 -17.27 4.26 11.67
CA GLY A 515 -16.54 5.01 12.67
C GLY A 515 -15.57 6.02 12.08
N THR A 516 -14.80 5.69 11.03
CA THR A 516 -13.92 6.68 10.39
C THR A 516 -14.71 7.86 9.82
N ALA A 517 -15.85 7.59 9.17
CA ALA A 517 -16.74 8.62 8.67
C ALA A 517 -17.32 9.50 9.80
N LYS A 518 -17.82 8.87 10.88
CA LYS A 518 -18.41 9.59 12.01
C LYS A 518 -17.37 10.42 12.76
N ALA A 519 -16.19 9.87 13.02
CA ALA A 519 -15.08 10.57 13.68
C ALA A 519 -14.65 11.80 12.86
N LEU A 520 -14.51 11.66 11.53
CA LEU A 520 -14.17 12.79 10.66
C LEU A 520 -15.20 13.93 10.75
N GLU A 521 -16.49 13.62 10.73
CA GLU A 521 -17.55 14.64 10.85
C GLU A 521 -17.55 15.34 12.21
N LEU A 522 -17.21 14.63 13.29
CA LEU A 522 -17.07 15.22 14.63
C LEU A 522 -15.88 16.17 14.70
N ILE A 523 -14.70 15.77 14.21
CA ILE A 523 -13.50 16.61 14.29
C ILE A 523 -13.49 17.78 13.28
N ARG A 524 -14.39 17.76 12.28
CA ARG A 524 -14.65 18.90 11.38
C ARG A 524 -15.37 20.05 12.07
N GLN A 525 -16.07 19.77 13.17
CA GLN A 525 -16.70 20.83 13.96
C GLN A 525 -15.63 21.69 14.65
N PRO A 526 -15.94 22.96 14.95
CA PRO A 526 -15.06 23.82 15.75
C PRO A 526 -14.84 23.28 17.16
N GLU A 527 -15.88 22.71 17.77
CA GLU A 527 -15.84 22.09 19.09
C GLU A 527 -16.00 20.58 18.95
N TRP A 528 -15.08 19.82 19.53
CA TRP A 528 -15.08 18.36 19.45
C TRP A 528 -15.91 17.76 20.59
N ASP A 529 -16.78 16.81 20.25
CA ASP A 529 -17.45 15.96 21.24
C ASP A 529 -16.48 14.88 21.74
N ILE A 530 -15.61 15.25 22.69
CA ILE A 530 -14.53 14.39 23.20
C ILE A 530 -15.07 13.07 23.78
N PRO A 531 -16.10 13.05 24.65
CA PRO A 531 -16.63 11.80 25.18
C PRO A 531 -17.10 10.83 24.09
N LEU A 532 -17.80 11.35 23.07
CA LEU A 532 -18.25 10.52 21.96
C LEU A 532 -17.09 10.02 21.08
N LEU A 533 -16.06 10.85 20.88
CA LEU A 533 -14.85 10.45 20.17
C LEU A 533 -14.11 9.34 20.92
N GLU A 534 -13.98 9.42 22.24
CA GLU A 534 -13.35 8.38 23.06
C GLU A 534 -14.12 7.05 22.99
N GLU A 535 -15.45 7.09 23.09
CA GLU A 535 -16.31 5.91 22.90
C GLU A 535 -16.12 5.28 21.51
N LEU A 536 -16.09 6.12 20.48
CA LEU A 536 -15.91 5.66 19.10
C LEU A 536 -14.52 5.06 18.87
N SER A 537 -13.47 5.71 19.40
CA SER A 537 -12.08 5.25 19.37
C SER A 537 -11.95 3.87 20.03
N ALA A 538 -12.60 3.64 21.18
CA ALA A 538 -12.61 2.35 21.86
C ALA A 538 -13.26 1.25 21.00
N VAL A 539 -14.46 1.52 20.47
CA VAL A 539 -15.18 0.55 19.62
C VAL A 539 -14.39 0.22 18.34
N MET A 540 -13.74 1.21 17.75
CA MET A 540 -12.89 1.03 16.56
C MET A 540 -11.69 0.12 16.86
N ARG A 541 -11.02 0.29 18.01
CA ARG A 541 -9.91 -0.56 18.43
C ARG A 541 -10.33 -1.99 18.74
N ASP A 542 -11.43 -2.16 19.47
CA ASP A 542 -11.82 -3.47 19.99
C ASP A 542 -12.49 -4.35 18.93
N ALA A 543 -13.24 -3.75 18.00
CA ALA A 543 -14.12 -4.49 17.09
C ALA A 543 -13.71 -4.45 15.60
N SER A 544 -12.65 -3.72 15.23
CA SER A 544 -12.16 -3.73 13.85
C SER A 544 -11.41 -5.02 13.52
N ILE A 545 -11.65 -5.55 12.30
CA ILE A 545 -11.06 -6.81 11.82
C ILE A 545 -9.53 -6.70 11.63
N CYS A 546 -9.05 -5.53 11.22
CA CYS A 546 -7.66 -5.32 10.81
C CYS A 546 -7.07 -4.04 11.43
N GLY A 547 -5.75 -3.89 11.26
CA GLY A 547 -4.98 -2.78 11.83
C GLY A 547 -5.43 -1.40 11.38
N LEU A 548 -6.00 -1.24 10.17
CA LEU A 548 -6.48 0.07 9.70
C LEU A 548 -7.54 0.64 10.65
N GLY A 549 -8.60 -0.11 10.92
CA GLY A 549 -9.67 0.35 11.80
C GLY A 549 -9.22 0.52 13.25
N GLN A 550 -8.25 -0.29 13.70
CA GLN A 550 -7.68 -0.21 15.04
C GLN A 550 -6.78 1.03 15.23
N ALA A 551 -6.04 1.41 14.20
CA ALA A 551 -5.10 2.53 14.24
C ALA A 551 -5.71 3.87 13.81
N ALA A 552 -6.78 3.85 13.03
CA ALA A 552 -7.42 5.07 12.51
C ALA A 552 -7.73 6.13 13.59
N PRO A 553 -8.14 5.81 14.83
CA PRO A 553 -8.39 6.82 15.84
C PRO A 553 -7.14 7.47 16.45
N ASN A 554 -5.94 6.93 16.22
CA ASN A 554 -4.71 7.39 16.89
C ASN A 554 -4.41 8.88 16.69
N PRO A 555 -4.53 9.48 15.49
CA PRO A 555 -4.31 10.92 15.33
C PRO A 555 -5.26 11.77 16.17
N VAL A 556 -6.54 11.38 16.27
CA VAL A 556 -7.56 12.10 17.04
C VAL A 556 -7.25 12.03 18.54
N ASP A 557 -6.98 10.83 19.04
CA ASP A 557 -6.71 10.63 20.46
C ASP A 557 -5.41 11.33 20.89
N CYS A 558 -4.41 11.37 20.00
CA CYS A 558 -3.19 12.14 20.23
C CYS A 558 -3.44 13.65 20.31
N VAL A 559 -4.32 14.20 19.47
CA VAL A 559 -4.72 15.62 19.56
C VAL A 559 -5.39 15.90 20.90
N ILE A 560 -6.36 15.09 21.29
CA ILE A 560 -7.06 15.24 22.58
C ILE A 560 -6.07 15.20 23.76
N LYS A 561 -5.12 14.25 23.72
CA LYS A 561 -4.18 14.01 24.82
C LYS A 561 -3.04 15.02 24.90
N TYR A 562 -2.42 15.36 23.76
CA TYR A 562 -1.16 16.11 23.73
C TYR A 562 -1.30 17.53 23.19
N PHE A 563 -2.42 17.86 22.54
CA PHE A 563 -2.67 19.18 21.97
C PHE A 563 -4.01 19.81 22.43
N PRO A 564 -4.41 19.71 23.72
CA PRO A 564 -5.68 20.26 24.19
C PRO A 564 -5.79 21.79 23.99
N GLN A 565 -4.65 22.50 23.94
CA GLN A 565 -4.59 23.92 23.61
C GLN A 565 -5.10 24.24 22.21
N GLU A 566 -5.03 23.30 21.25
CA GLU A 566 -5.57 23.50 19.90
C GLU A 566 -7.10 23.37 19.87
N LEU A 567 -7.71 22.71 20.86
CA LEU A 567 -9.16 22.47 20.94
C LEU A 567 -9.94 23.60 21.63
N SER A 568 -9.26 24.58 22.25
CA SER A 568 -9.92 25.66 23.01
C SER A 568 -10.46 26.77 22.09
N PRO A 569 -11.67 27.31 22.33
CA PRO A 569 -12.21 28.42 21.54
C PRO A 569 -11.27 29.64 21.56
N GLY A 570 -10.78 30.04 20.38
CA GLY A 570 -9.81 31.13 20.21
C GLY A 570 -8.38 30.70 19.82
N SER A 571 -8.07 29.41 19.82
CA SER A 571 -6.81 28.86 19.27
C SER A 571 -6.75 28.88 17.73
N SER A 572 -7.88 29.16 17.07
CA SER A 572 -8.04 29.24 15.60
C SER A 572 -7.19 30.32 14.91
N GLY A 573 -6.38 31.08 15.68
CA GLY A 573 -5.39 32.02 15.17
C GLY A 573 -4.08 31.39 14.68
N ARG A 574 -3.86 30.07 14.82
CA ARG A 574 -2.74 29.39 14.13
C ARG A 574 -3.20 28.97 12.73
N ALA A 575 -3.06 29.94 11.82
CA ALA A 575 -3.60 29.99 10.47
C ALA A 575 -3.65 28.65 9.69
N THR A 576 -4.85 28.30 9.25
CA THR A 576 -5.09 27.61 7.97
C THR A 576 -5.89 28.53 7.04
N ASP A 577 -5.55 29.82 7.00
CA ASP A 577 -6.05 30.75 5.99
C ASP A 577 -5.06 30.80 4.81
N ASN A 578 -5.22 29.82 3.91
CA ASN A 578 -5.05 29.85 2.44
C ASN A 578 -4.61 28.51 1.87
#